data_AF-A0AAD9NBB9-F1
#
_entry.id   AF-A0AAD9NBB9-F1
#
_cell.length_a   1.000
_cell.length_b   1.000
_cell.length_c   1.000
_cell.angle_alpha   90.00
_cell.angle_beta   90.00
_cell.angle_gamma   90.00
#
_symmetry.space_group_name_H-M   'P 1'
#
loop_
_entity.id
_entity.type
_entity.pdbx_description
1 polymer ?
#
loop_
_entity_poly.entity_id
_entity_poly.type
_entity_poly.pdbx_seq_one_letter_code
_entity_poly.pdbx_strand_id
1 'polypeptide(L)'
;MDATDTANEGLQKRQEHTVGSRVVDMMGRLHVDLFFQDRYLLNGVDIKVRMVQSKDTFAFMAGGSTPAYKITIVEAALFARKT
;
A
#
# COMPACT_ATOMS: atom_id res chain seq x y z
N MET A 1 -2.47 -18.90 -24.75
CA MET A 1 -2.71 -17.93 -23.66
C MET A 1 -3.18 -18.76 -22.49
N ASP A 2 -2.28 -19.09 -21.57
CA ASP A 2 -2.62 -19.94 -20.43
C ASP A 2 -3.54 -19.18 -19.49
N ALA A 3 -4.77 -19.67 -19.37
CA ALA A 3 -5.67 -19.26 -18.31
C ALA A 3 -5.10 -19.81 -17.00
N THR A 4 -4.29 -19.01 -16.31
CA THR A 4 -3.89 -19.31 -14.93
C THR A 4 -5.10 -19.11 -14.03
N ASP A 5 -5.94 -20.14 -13.95
CA ASP A 5 -7.06 -20.28 -13.01
C ASP A 5 -6.56 -20.53 -11.57
N THR A 6 -5.35 -20.07 -11.26
CA THR A 6 -4.79 -20.09 -9.92
C THR A 6 -5.46 -18.99 -9.12
N ALA A 7 -6.30 -19.39 -8.18
CA ALA A 7 -6.93 -18.47 -7.23
C ALA A 7 -5.88 -17.53 -6.63
N ASN A 8 -6.20 -16.23 -6.52
CA ASN A 8 -5.28 -15.24 -5.97
C ASN A 8 -5.05 -15.50 -4.47
N GLU A 9 -4.06 -16.34 -4.14
CA GLU A 9 -3.74 -16.71 -2.76
C GLU A 9 -3.43 -15.49 -1.89
N GLY A 10 -2.78 -14.48 -2.48
CA GLY A 10 -2.50 -13.23 -1.79
C GLY A 10 -3.76 -12.43 -1.44
N LEU A 11 -4.82 -12.52 -2.25
CA LEU A 11 -6.11 -11.93 -1.93
C LEU A 11 -6.81 -12.71 -0.80
N GLN A 12 -6.79 -14.04 -0.85
CA GLN A 12 -7.39 -14.88 0.21
C GLN A 12 -6.76 -14.60 1.58
N LYS A 13 -5.43 -14.61 1.67
CA LYS A 13 -4.71 -14.30 2.92
C LYS A 13 -5.05 -12.91 3.46
N ARG A 14 -5.17 -11.90 2.59
CA ARG A 14 -5.57 -10.55 3.00
C ARG A 14 -7.02 -10.49 3.49
N GLN A 15 -7.93 -11.24 2.86
CA GLN A 15 -9.31 -11.37 3.30
C GLN A 15 -9.39 -12.00 4.70
N GLU A 16 -8.59 -13.02 5.00
CA GLU A 16 -8.55 -13.64 6.34
C GLU A 16 -8.22 -12.63 7.45
N HIS A 17 -7.33 -11.67 7.16
CA HIS A 17 -6.97 -10.61 8.11
C HIS A 17 -8.05 -9.52 8.24
N THR A 18 -8.80 -9.23 7.18
CA THR A 18 -9.78 -8.13 7.12
C THR A 18 -11.24 -8.59 7.21
N VAL A 19 -11.49 -9.88 7.43
CA VAL A 19 -12.84 -10.45 7.54
C VAL A 19 -13.72 -9.67 8.52
N GLY A 20 -14.96 -9.38 8.13
CA GLY A 20 -15.86 -8.56 8.94
C GLY A 20 -15.49 -7.08 9.01
N SER A 21 -14.75 -6.55 8.02
CA SER A 21 -14.29 -5.15 7.98
C SER A 21 -13.36 -4.78 9.14
N ARG A 22 -12.58 -5.75 9.61
CA ARG A 22 -11.56 -5.51 10.63
C ARG A 22 -10.52 -4.51 10.11
N VAL A 23 -10.23 -3.50 10.92
CA VAL A 23 -9.15 -2.55 10.66
C VAL A 23 -7.82 -3.27 10.88
N VAL A 24 -6.88 -3.04 9.98
CA VAL A 24 -5.53 -3.60 10.04
C VAL A 24 -4.53 -2.45 9.95
N ASP A 25 -3.50 -2.51 10.78
CA ASP A 25 -2.39 -1.55 10.75
C ASP A 25 -1.24 -2.11 9.92
N MET A 26 -0.69 -1.26 9.07
CA MET A 26 0.47 -1.58 8.24
C MET A 26 1.58 -0.56 8.51
N MET A 27 2.79 -1.06 8.77
CA MET A 27 3.97 -0.22 8.94
C MET A 27 5.09 -0.75 8.03
N GLY A 28 5.73 0.15 7.30
CA GLY A 28 6.80 -0.18 6.39
C GLY A 28 7.60 1.04 5.98
N ARG A 29 8.72 0.81 5.31
CA ARG A 29 9.50 1.90 4.70
C ARG A 29 8.79 2.37 3.44
N LEU A 30 8.84 3.67 3.17
CA LEU A 30 8.32 4.21 1.93
C LEU A 30 9.23 3.77 0.78
N HIS A 31 8.67 3.02 -0.19
CA HIS A 31 9.43 2.49 -1.30
C HIS A 31 9.60 3.54 -2.40
N VAL A 32 10.58 4.44 -2.22
CA VAL A 32 10.91 5.52 -3.16
C VAL A 32 12.43 5.59 -3.29
N ASP A 33 12.93 5.60 -4.53
CA ASP A 33 14.38 5.57 -4.84
C ASP A 33 15.18 6.64 -4.08
N LEU A 34 14.60 7.84 -3.92
CA LEU A 34 15.21 8.94 -3.17
C LEU A 34 15.52 8.59 -1.70
N PHE A 35 14.77 7.66 -1.09
CA PHE A 35 14.94 7.22 0.30
C PHE A 35 15.80 5.96 0.43
N PHE A 36 16.23 5.35 -0.68
CA PHE A 36 17.10 4.17 -0.70
C PHE A 36 18.54 4.46 -1.12
N GLN A 37 18.93 5.73 -1.15
CA GLN A 37 20.32 6.11 -1.38
C GLN A 37 21.17 5.99 -0.10
N ASP A 38 22.46 5.70 -0.25
CA ASP A 38 23.42 5.62 0.87
C ASP A 38 23.88 6.99 1.39
N ARG A 39 23.16 8.06 1.06
CA ARG A 39 23.54 9.45 1.37
C ARG A 39 22.39 10.19 2.02
N TYR A 40 22.74 11.07 2.96
CA TYR A 40 21.75 11.98 3.53
C TYR A 40 21.31 13.03 2.52
N LEU A 41 20.08 13.50 2.70
CA LEU A 41 19.54 14.62 1.94
C LEU A 41 20.32 15.89 2.28
N LEU A 42 20.49 16.75 1.28
CA LEU A 42 21.26 17.99 1.45
C LEU A 42 20.54 18.94 2.41
N ASN A 43 21.31 19.58 3.28
CA ASN A 43 20.78 20.60 4.18
C ASN A 43 20.22 21.79 3.39
N GLY A 44 19.15 22.40 3.91
CA GLY A 44 18.51 23.58 3.31
C GLY A 44 17.65 23.29 2.07
N VAL A 45 17.36 22.01 1.79
CA VAL A 45 16.44 21.62 0.72
C VAL A 45 15.08 21.25 1.33
N ASP A 46 14.04 21.93 0.87
CA ASP A 46 12.66 21.59 1.23
C ASP A 46 12.18 20.36 0.47
N ILE A 47 11.66 19.37 1.20
CA ILE A 47 11.12 18.13 0.64
C ILE A 47 9.63 18.03 0.95
N LYS A 48 8.84 17.82 -0.10
CA LYS A 48 7.39 17.61 0.01
C LYS A 48 7.02 16.20 -0.44
N VAL A 49 6.54 15.38 0.50
CA VAL A 49 6.01 14.04 0.21
C VAL A 49 4.50 14.11 0.09
N ARG A 50 3.95 13.66 -1.05
CA ARG A 50 2.50 13.55 -1.27
C ARG A 50 2.13 12.09 -1.45
N MET A 51 1.36 11.57 -0.50
CA MET A 51 0.80 10.22 -0.59
C MET A 51 -0.61 10.32 -1.18
N VAL A 52 -0.82 9.68 -2.33
CA VAL A 52 -2.11 9.65 -3.02
C VAL A 52 -2.55 8.20 -3.14
N GLN A 53 -3.73 7.90 -2.62
CA GLN A 53 -4.31 6.56 -2.72
C GLN A 53 -4.68 6.26 -4.18
N SER A 54 -4.26 5.09 -4.68
CA SER A 54 -4.71 4.58 -5.97
C SER A 54 -6.19 4.19 -5.92
N LYS A 55 -6.86 4.13 -7.07
CA LYS A 55 -8.24 3.61 -7.15
C LYS A 55 -8.32 2.20 -6.57
N ASP A 56 -9.40 1.90 -5.87
CA ASP A 56 -9.63 0.60 -5.22
C ASP A 56 -9.52 -0.58 -6.20
N THR A 57 -9.93 -0.37 -7.46
CA THR A 57 -9.82 -1.36 -8.55
C THR A 57 -8.39 -1.77 -8.88
N PHE A 58 -7.40 -0.92 -8.56
CA PHE A 58 -5.98 -1.20 -8.78
C PHE A 58 -5.29 -1.68 -7.49
N ALA A 59 -5.70 -1.14 -6.35
CA ALA A 59 -5.08 -1.42 -5.06
C ALA A 59 -5.30 -2.88 -4.62
N PHE A 60 -6.43 -3.49 -4.97
CA PHE A 60 -6.64 -4.92 -4.87
C PHE A 60 -6.69 -5.52 -6.26
N MET A 61 -5.85 -6.52 -6.54
CA MET A 61 -5.96 -7.42 -7.69
C MET A 61 -7.19 -8.33 -7.53
N ALA A 62 -8.35 -7.70 -7.37
CA ALA A 62 -9.63 -8.34 -7.17
C ALA A 62 -10.06 -8.99 -8.49
N GLY A 63 -10.12 -10.32 -8.51
CA GLY A 63 -10.71 -11.05 -9.62
C GLY A 63 -12.24 -10.91 -9.62
N GLY A 64 -12.84 -10.85 -10.81
CA GLY A 64 -14.29 -10.85 -11.01
C GLY A 64 -14.82 -9.63 -11.77
N SER A 65 -15.99 -9.78 -12.41
CA SER A 65 -16.66 -8.76 -13.22
C SER A 65 -17.23 -7.58 -12.42
N THR A 66 -17.21 -7.66 -11.09
CA THR A 66 -17.71 -6.58 -10.20
C THR A 66 -16.93 -6.56 -8.89
N PRO A 67 -15.80 -5.84 -8.79
CA PRO A 67 -15.06 -5.73 -7.54
C PRO A 67 -15.80 -4.79 -6.59
N ALA A 68 -16.54 -5.34 -5.63
CA ALA A 68 -17.21 -4.59 -4.56
C ALA A 68 -16.29 -4.31 -3.35
N TYR A 69 -14.97 -4.31 -3.58
CA TYR A 69 -13.99 -4.07 -2.52
C TYR A 69 -13.78 -2.57 -2.33
N LYS A 70 -13.88 -2.11 -1.08
CA LYS A 70 -13.66 -0.72 -0.70
C LYS A 70 -12.44 -0.63 0.21
N ILE A 71 -11.54 0.28 -0.08
CA ILE A 71 -10.42 0.61 0.82
C ILE A 71 -10.73 1.91 1.52
N THR A 72 -10.56 1.94 2.84
CA THR A 72 -10.70 3.17 3.62
C THR A 72 -9.50 3.31 4.52
N ILE A 73 -8.74 4.38 4.30
CA ILE A 73 -7.65 4.77 5.18
C ILE A 73 -8.29 5.43 6.40
N VAL A 74 -8.20 4.77 7.55
CA VAL A 74 -8.70 5.31 8.83
C VAL A 74 -7.69 6.33 9.37
N GLU A 75 -6.41 5.97 9.36
CA GLU A 75 -5.30 6.82 9.81
C GLU A 75 -4.06 6.54 8.96
N ALA A 76 -3.22 7.57 8.77
CA ALA A 76 -1.91 7.43 8.14
C ALA A 76 -0.92 8.39 8.80
N ALA A 77 0.24 7.87 9.21
CA ALA A 77 1.31 8.62 9.82
C ALA A 77 2.66 8.34 9.13
N LEU A 78 3.49 9.38 8.98
CA LEU A 78 4.85 9.27 8.49
C LEU A 78 5.83 9.53 9.64
N PHE A 79 6.60 8.51 10.01
CA PHE A 79 7.63 8.62 11.03
C PHE A 79 8.98 8.93 10.39
N ALA A 80 9.51 10.12 10.63
CA ALA A 80 10.84 10.52 10.20
C ALA A 80 11.78 10.56 11.40
N ARG A 81 12.95 9.91 11.28
CA ARG A 81 14.00 10.01 12.29
C ARG A 81 14.87 11.22 12.00
N LYS A 82 14.93 12.15 12.95
CA LYS A 82 15.95 13.19 12.97
C LYS A 82 17.23 12.57 13.56
N THR A 83 18.29 12.52 12.76
CA THR A 83 19.65 12.23 13.23
C THR A 83 20.36 13.50 13.64
#